data_AF-A0A2J0MK81-F1
#
_entry.id   AF-A0A2J0MK81-F1
#
_cell.length_a   1.000
_cell.length_b   1.000
_cell.length_c   1.000
_cell.angle_alpha   90.00
_cell.angle_beta   90.00
_cell.angle_gamma   90.00
#
_symmetry.space_group_name_H-M   'P 1'
#
loop_
_entity.id
_entity.type
_entity.pdbx_description
1 polymer ?
#
loop_
_entity_poly.entity_id
_entity_poly.type
_entity_poly.pdbx_seq_one_letter_code
_entity_poly.pdbx_strand_id
1 'polypeptide(L)' 'MEISELAKNYRADWKEELWESENIEEYGLNEFIGGKADAYEDCLELIKKYTHKSKSTIKT' A
#
# COMPACT_ATOMS: atom_id res chain seq x y z
N MET A 1 5.09 -2.00 -14.48
CA MET A 1 4.71 -2.49 -13.15
C MET A 1 3.62 -1.56 -12.65
N GLU A 2 2.42 -2.08 -12.42
CA GLU A 2 1.27 -1.28 -12.04
C GLU A 2 1.27 -1.00 -10.53
N ILE A 3 0.77 0.16 -10.11
CA ILE A 3 0.69 0.52 -8.67
C ILE A 3 -0.15 -0.51 -7.90
N SER A 4 -1.20 -1.05 -8.53
CA SER A 4 -2.05 -2.08 -7.95
C SER A 4 -1.31 -3.39 -7.69
N GLU A 5 -0.37 -3.74 -8.56
CA GLU A 5 0.46 -4.93 -8.43
C GLU A 5 1.51 -4.73 -7.34
N LEU A 6 2.12 -3.54 -7.27
CA LEU A 6 3.05 -3.16 -6.22
C LEU A 6 2.41 -3.21 -4.83
N ALA A 7 1.23 -2.60 -4.66
CA ALA A 7 0.48 -2.65 -3.39
C ALA A 7 0.22 -4.10 -2.95
N LYS A 8 -0.30 -4.93 -3.86
CA LYS A 8 -0.60 -6.33 -3.59
C LYS A 8 0.65 -7.12 -3.18
N ASN A 9 1.74 -6.95 -3.91
CA ASN A 9 2.96 -7.73 -3.68
C ASN A 9 3.62 -7.34 -2.35
N TYR A 10 3.80 -6.05 -2.07
CA TYR A 10 4.36 -5.61 -0.79
C TYR A 10 3.48 -6.00 0.40
N ARG A 11 2.15 -5.95 0.28
CA ARG A 11 1.24 -6.41 1.34
C ARG A 11 1.34 -7.93 1.56
N ALA A 12 1.52 -8.70 0.48
CA ALA A 12 1.69 -10.15 0.57
C ALA A 12 3.04 -10.56 1.16
N ASP A 13 4.08 -9.75 0.94
CA ASP A 13 5.42 -9.98 1.48
C ASP A 13 5.56 -9.51 2.94
N TRP A 14 4.69 -8.61 3.40
CA TRP A 14 4.63 -8.17 4.79
C TRP A 14 4.11 -9.28 5.70
N LYS A 15 4.81 -9.51 6.81
CA LYS A 15 4.52 -10.60 7.74
C LYS A 15 4.08 -10.04 9.08
N GLU A 16 2.83 -10.30 9.46
CA GLU A 16 2.24 -9.82 10.71
C GLU A 16 3.03 -10.31 11.94
N GLU A 17 3.53 -11.54 11.90
CA GLU A 17 4.29 -12.14 12.99
C GLU A 17 5.65 -11.46 13.26
N LEU A 18 6.18 -10.68 12.31
CA LEU A 18 7.46 -9.99 12.45
C LEU A 18 7.31 -8.53 12.91
N TRP A 19 6.09 -8.02 13.06
CA TRP A 19 5.84 -6.65 13.58
C TRP A 19 6.35 -6.49 15.01
N GLU A 20 6.33 -7.55 15.81
CA GLU A 20 6.82 -7.55 17.21
C GLU A 20 8.18 -8.27 17.35
N SER A 21 8.90 -8.49 16.25
CA SER A 21 10.19 -9.18 16.30
C SER A 21 11.22 -8.39 17.12
N GLU A 22 11.87 -9.07 18.08
CA GLU A 22 13.00 -8.51 18.83
C GLU A 22 14.29 -8.49 17.99
N ASN A 23 14.32 -9.20 16.84
CA ASN A 23 15.43 -9.13 15.90
C ASN A 23 15.30 -7.87 15.04
N ILE A 24 16.16 -6.89 15.30
CA ILE A 24 16.12 -5.56 14.68
C ILE A 24 16.20 -5.59 13.15
N GLU A 25 16.95 -6.54 12.57
CA GLU A 25 17.10 -6.63 11.11
C GLU A 25 15.82 -7.17 10.46
N GLU A 26 15.20 -8.18 11.07
CA GLU A 26 13.93 -8.76 10.62
C GLU A 26 12.79 -7.75 10.78
N TYR A 27 12.69 -7.13 11.96
CA TYR A 27 11.72 -6.06 12.22
C TYR A 27 11.89 -4.92 11.22
N GLY A 28 13.13 -4.42 11.05
CA GLY A 28 13.41 -3.29 10.17
C GLY A 28 13.06 -3.57 8.70
N LEU A 29 13.38 -4.77 8.20
CA LEU A 29 13.02 -5.17 6.84
C LEU A 29 11.50 -5.33 6.69
N ASN A 30 10.83 -5.93 7.68
CA ASN A 30 9.38 -6.12 7.65
C ASN A 30 8.64 -4.78 7.66
N GLU A 31 9.02 -3.84 8.53
CA GLU A 31 8.45 -2.49 8.58
C GLU A 31 8.71 -1.70 7.29
N PHE A 32 9.89 -1.86 6.68
CA PHE A 32 10.17 -1.26 5.38
C PHE A 32 9.21 -1.76 4.29
N ILE A 33 8.97 -3.08 4.25
CA ILE A 33 8.02 -3.71 3.33
C ILE A 33 6.59 -3.23 3.62
N GLY A 34 6.20 -3.18 4.90
CA GLY A 34 4.89 -2.69 5.35
C GLY A 34 4.65 -1.24 4.90
N GLY A 35 5.60 -0.33 5.15
CA GLY A 35 5.47 1.06 4.72
C GLY A 35 5.44 1.25 3.20
N LYS A 36 6.05 0.34 2.42
CA LYS A 36 5.88 0.31 0.97
C LYS A 36 4.46 -0.08 0.56
N ALA A 37 3.89 -1.12 1.19
CA ALA A 37 2.49 -1.49 0.99
C ALA A 37 1.57 -0.32 1.31
N ASP A 38 1.77 0.27 2.50
CA ASP A 38 1.37 1.60 2.98
C ASP A 38 1.11 2.60 1.85
N ALA A 39 2.23 3.07 1.32
CA ALA A 39 2.27 4.15 0.35
C ALA A 39 1.56 3.79 -0.97
N TYR A 40 1.67 2.54 -1.45
CA TYR A 40 1.02 2.15 -2.70
C TYR A 40 -0.50 2.00 -2.55
N GLU A 41 -0.98 1.49 -1.41
CA GLU A 41 -2.40 1.40 -1.09
C GLU A 41 -3.03 2.81 -0.98
N ASP A 42 -2.37 3.73 -0.29
CA ASP A 42 -2.77 5.14 -0.21
C ASP A 42 -2.84 5.79 -1.61
N CYS A 43 -1.82 5.55 -2.44
CA CYS A 43 -1.80 6.06 -3.81
C CYS A 43 -3.00 5.52 -4.62
N LEU A 44 -3.35 4.23 -4.49
CA LEU A 44 -4.52 3.65 -5.14
C LEU A 44 -5.82 4.26 -4.65
N GLU A 45 -5.94 4.50 -3.34
CA GLU A 45 -7.11 5.15 -2.78
C GLU A 45 -7.29 6.57 -3.32
N LEU A 46 -6.20 7.35 -3.38
CA LEU A 46 -6.20 8.69 -3.97
C LEU A 46 -6.62 8.65 -5.44
N ILE A 47 -6.01 7.78 -6.26
CA ILE A 47 -6.38 7.61 -7.67
C ILE A 47 -7.87 7.29 -7.79
N LYS A 48 -8.37 6.29 -7.04
CA LYS A 48 -9.80 5.94 -7.03
C LYS A 48 -10.68 7.13 -6.67
N LYS A 49 -10.35 7.89 -5.62
CA LYS A 49 -11.10 9.08 -5.20
C LYS A 49 -11.19 10.12 -6.31
N TYR A 50 -10.08 10.44 -6.96
CA TYR A 50 -10.06 11.47 -8.02
C TYR A 50 -10.67 10.98 -9.34
N THR A 51 -10.51 9.71 -9.71
CA THR A 51 -11.20 9.12 -10.87
C THR A 51 -12.71 9.10 -10.67
N HIS A 52 -13.21 8.82 -9.46
CA HIS A 52 -14.65 8.85 -9.17
C HIS A 52 -15.21 10.27 -9.08
N LYS A 53 -14.48 11.22 -8.47
CA LYS A 53 -14.89 12.64 -8.46
C LYS A 53 -15.03 13.22 -9.87
N SER A 54 -14.13 12.85 -10.78
CA SER A 54 -14.19 13.28 -12.18
C SER A 54 -15.48 12.83 -12.91
N LYS A 55 -16.05 11.66 -12.57
CA LYS A 55 -17.29 11.15 -13.16
C LYS A 55 -18.56 11.85 -12.65
N SER A 56 -18.51 12.41 -11.43
CA SER A 56 -19.65 13.09 -10.81
C SER A 56 -19.88 14.51 -11.32
N THR A 57 -18.86 15.13 -11.94
CA THR A 57 -18.94 16.51 -12.46
C THR A 57 -19.58 16.59 -13.86
N ILE A 58 -19.78 15.47 -14.56
CA ILE A 58 -20.33 15.42 -15.94
C ILE A 58 -21.84 15.08 -15.94
N LYS A 59 -22.56 15.33 -14.84
CA LYS A 59 -24.03 15.29 -14.83
C LYS A 59 -24.58 16.73 -14.84
N THR A 60 -24.61 17.32 -16.03
CA THR A 60 -25.51 18.42 -16.40
C THR A 60 -26.75 17.87 -17.08
#